data_AF-A0A7V5BTN3-F1
#
_entry.id   AF-A0A7V5BTN3-F1
#
_cell.length_a   1.000
_cell.length_b   1.000
_cell.length_c   1.000
_cell.angle_alpha   90.00
_cell.angle_beta   90.00
_cell.angle_gamma   90.00
#
_symmetry.space_group_name_H-M   'P 1'
#
loop_
_entity.id
_entity.type
_entity.pdbx_description
1 polymer ?
#
loop_
_entity_poly.entity_id
_entity_poly.type
_entity_poly.pdbx_seq_one_letter_code
_entity_poly.pdbx_strand_id
1 'polypeptide(L)'
;MRKWRLPPRAGWLILAFIFGLIFVTIALVALILDPGSRGESARVTPISESNPSSSPSSLPPLVPTRTVTMLHGDDRPSQLKYLTEGWKTDWTRHTIDYSEILSGGPPRDGIPAIDHPKFISSDQASEWLGAREPVIALEVKGEARAYPLQILIWHEIANDVIGETPVAVTFCPLCNAAVVFDRRLKGRVLEFGVSGLLRNSDLIMYDRQTESLWQQFTGEGIVGEMAGELLTWLPASIVSFEDFTLAHPDGLVLSRETGYNRAYGRNPYVGYDDIDESPFLFDGPTDERLPAMARVVTVSLGDEDVAYPYRLLAEKRVVHDVVGGQGIVVFYEPGTVSALDAGRIAASRDVGATGVFAPYVDGQPLTFSWNGEHIVDSETGSVWNILGQAVAGPLAGKQLEAILHGDHFWFSWAAFKPDTRVYVSGVDAN
;
A
#
# COMPACT_ATOMS: atom_id res chain seq x y z
N MET A 1 21.45 -58.06 -36.76
CA MET A 1 22.36 -59.11 -36.21
C MET A 1 23.35 -58.46 -35.25
N ARG A 2 23.95 -59.21 -34.30
CA ARG A 2 24.96 -58.77 -33.31
C ARG A 2 24.43 -57.68 -32.33
N LYS A 3 24.00 -58.05 -31.12
CA LYS A 3 24.78 -58.36 -29.90
C LYS A 3 25.34 -57.11 -29.18
N TRP A 4 24.58 -56.61 -28.21
CA TRP A 4 25.05 -55.75 -27.12
C TRP A 4 25.94 -56.52 -26.14
N ARG A 5 26.68 -55.81 -25.27
CA ARG A 5 27.39 -56.36 -24.10
C ARG A 5 27.16 -55.52 -22.85
N LEU A 6 27.13 -56.20 -21.71
CA LEU A 6 27.09 -55.75 -20.31
C LEU A 6 28.02 -56.69 -19.51
N PRO A 7 28.26 -56.46 -18.21
CA PRO A 7 28.79 -55.27 -17.54
C PRO A 7 30.17 -55.63 -16.90
N PRO A 8 30.59 -55.06 -15.74
CA PRO A 8 30.14 -55.61 -14.46
C PRO A 8 29.76 -54.54 -13.39
N ARG A 9 29.44 -55.00 -12.17
CA ARG A 9 28.98 -54.21 -11.00
C ARG A 9 29.92 -54.39 -9.79
N ALA A 10 29.65 -53.59 -8.75
CA ALA A 10 29.96 -53.76 -7.32
C ALA A 10 31.33 -53.26 -6.82
N GLY A 11 31.43 -52.70 -5.60
CA GLY A 11 30.34 -52.28 -4.68
C GLY A 11 30.75 -52.15 -3.20
N TRP A 12 29.75 -51.97 -2.33
CA TRP A 12 29.77 -52.01 -0.84
C TRP A 12 30.34 -50.78 -0.08
N LEU A 13 29.92 -50.46 1.17
CA LEU A 13 28.58 -50.41 1.84
C LEU A 13 28.74 -49.91 3.31
N ILE A 14 27.63 -49.47 3.95
CA ILE A 14 27.37 -49.43 5.43
C ILE A 14 28.14 -48.38 6.28
N LEU A 15 27.70 -47.96 7.49
CA LEU A 15 26.40 -47.46 8.03
C LEU A 15 26.59 -47.01 9.51
N ALA A 16 25.91 -45.95 9.95
CA ALA A 16 25.46 -45.62 11.34
C ALA A 16 26.43 -45.67 12.58
N PHE A 17 26.27 -44.72 13.52
CA PHE A 17 25.68 -44.96 14.85
C PHE A 17 25.36 -43.63 15.61
N ILE A 18 24.80 -43.72 16.84
CA ILE A 18 24.09 -42.64 17.57
C ILE A 18 24.46 -42.64 19.07
N PHE A 19 24.18 -41.53 19.77
CA PHE A 19 24.00 -41.31 21.23
C PHE A 19 25.20 -40.88 22.12
N GLY A 20 24.89 -39.95 23.04
CA GLY A 20 25.70 -39.52 24.20
C GLY A 20 25.07 -38.28 24.90
N LEU A 21 24.74 -38.38 26.20
CA LEU A 21 24.02 -37.35 27.00
C LEU A 21 24.47 -37.43 28.50
N ILE A 22 24.20 -36.40 29.34
CA ILE A 22 24.31 -36.37 30.84
C ILE A 22 25.77 -36.28 31.39
N PHE A 23 26.18 -35.52 32.43
CA PHE A 23 25.63 -34.44 33.31
C PHE A 23 26.77 -33.41 33.62
N VAL A 24 26.56 -32.25 34.25
CA VAL A 24 26.71 -31.91 35.72
C VAL A 24 26.68 -30.34 35.75
N THR A 25 25.87 -29.52 36.45
CA THR A 25 25.20 -29.42 37.79
C THR A 25 25.93 -28.57 38.87
N ILE A 26 25.13 -27.90 39.75
CA ILE A 26 25.46 -27.00 40.91
C ILE A 26 25.49 -25.47 40.58
N ALA A 27 25.26 -24.56 41.54
CA ALA A 27 23.96 -23.92 41.88
C ALA A 27 24.11 -22.76 42.94
N LEU A 28 22.99 -22.08 43.31
CA LEU A 28 22.76 -21.10 44.44
C LEU A 28 23.37 -19.66 44.28
N VAL A 29 22.90 -18.54 44.89
CA VAL A 29 21.67 -17.99 45.58
C VAL A 29 21.94 -16.45 45.83
N ALA A 30 21.14 -15.45 46.29
CA ALA A 30 19.79 -15.10 46.83
C ALA A 30 19.49 -13.59 46.46
N LEU A 31 18.33 -12.89 46.57
CA LEU A 31 17.02 -12.95 47.28
C LEU A 31 16.94 -12.13 48.61
N ILE A 32 15.81 -11.41 48.85
CA ILE A 32 15.40 -10.51 50.00
C ILE A 32 15.70 -9.00 49.78
N LEU A 33 14.93 -7.97 50.22
CA LEU A 33 13.48 -7.63 50.29
C LEU A 33 13.27 -6.36 51.19
N ASP A 34 12.76 -5.24 50.63
CA ASP A 34 11.86 -4.20 51.21
C ASP A 34 12.18 -3.53 52.60
N PRO A 35 11.37 -2.62 53.20
CA PRO A 35 10.64 -1.42 52.71
C PRO A 35 11.10 -0.10 53.41
N GLY A 36 10.49 1.06 53.09
CA GLY A 36 10.08 1.97 54.19
C GLY A 36 10.02 3.52 54.04
N SER A 37 8.82 4.04 53.74
CA SER A 37 8.16 5.20 54.39
C SER A 37 8.52 6.67 54.04
N ARG A 38 7.56 7.55 54.43
CA ARG A 38 7.51 9.05 54.36
C ARG A 38 7.11 9.62 52.99
N GLY A 39 6.14 10.54 52.90
CA GLY A 39 5.29 11.10 53.96
C GLY A 39 4.12 11.93 53.41
N GLU A 40 3.21 12.36 54.28
CA GLU A 40 2.05 13.17 53.92
C GLU A 40 2.44 14.56 53.39
N SER A 41 1.66 15.10 52.45
CA SER A 41 1.67 16.52 52.10
C SER A 41 0.25 17.04 51.92
N ALA A 42 0.07 18.34 52.12
CA ALA A 42 -1.21 18.98 52.38
C ALA A 42 -2.22 18.92 51.22
N ARG A 43 -3.52 18.97 51.58
CA ARG A 43 -4.57 19.41 50.64
C ARG A 43 -4.27 20.83 50.19
N VAL A 44 -4.11 21.03 48.89
CA VAL A 44 -4.19 22.35 48.25
C VAL A 44 -5.53 22.44 47.52
N THR A 45 -6.37 23.39 47.89
CA THR A 45 -7.56 23.76 47.09
C THR A 45 -7.11 24.44 45.80
N PRO A 46 -7.52 23.96 44.62
CA PRO A 46 -7.25 24.65 43.35
C PRO A 46 -7.89 26.04 43.34
N ILE A 47 -7.15 27.02 42.85
CA ILE A 47 -7.67 28.34 42.49
C ILE A 47 -8.40 28.20 41.15
N SER A 48 -9.52 28.88 40.98
CA SER A 48 -10.31 28.85 39.75
C SER A 48 -9.68 29.74 38.67
N GLU A 49 -8.70 29.22 37.93
CA GLU A 49 -8.22 29.85 36.70
C GLU A 49 -9.05 29.40 35.49
N SER A 50 -9.48 30.37 34.68
CA SER A 50 -10.37 30.15 33.54
C SER A 50 -9.57 29.85 32.26
N ASN A 51 -9.53 28.58 31.85
CA ASN A 51 -8.94 28.19 30.56
C ASN A 51 -9.78 28.72 29.38
N PRO A 52 -9.24 29.55 28.48
CA PRO A 52 -9.79 29.73 27.14
C PRO A 52 -9.42 28.49 26.29
N SER A 53 -10.14 27.39 26.48
CA SER A 53 -9.96 26.20 25.64
C SER A 53 -10.59 26.44 24.26
N SER A 54 -9.79 26.98 23.34
CA SER A 54 -10.09 27.03 21.91
C SER A 54 -9.02 26.27 21.14
N SER A 55 -8.99 24.94 21.31
CA SER A 55 -8.34 24.06 20.34
C SER A 55 -8.88 24.38 18.94
N PRO A 56 -8.04 24.52 17.91
CA PRO A 56 -8.54 24.56 16.54
C PRO A 56 -9.25 23.23 16.28
N SER A 57 -10.56 23.27 16.05
CA SER A 57 -11.30 22.08 15.67
C SER A 57 -10.76 21.64 14.33
N SER A 58 -10.14 20.46 14.26
CA SER A 58 -10.03 19.73 13.00
C SER A 58 -11.46 19.56 12.49
N LEU A 59 -11.81 20.31 11.44
CA LEU A 59 -13.04 20.05 10.71
C LEU A 59 -12.84 18.67 10.08
N PRO A 60 -13.74 17.70 10.29
CA PRO A 60 -13.69 16.48 9.50
C PRO A 60 -13.75 16.89 8.02
N PRO A 61 -12.94 16.30 7.14
CA PRO A 61 -12.94 16.68 5.73
C PRO A 61 -14.37 16.58 5.20
N LEU A 62 -14.78 17.59 4.43
CA LEU A 62 -16.06 17.59 3.73
C LEU A 62 -16.02 16.47 2.69
N VAL A 63 -16.45 15.26 3.10
CA VAL A 63 -16.59 14.12 2.19
C VAL A 63 -17.59 14.56 1.12
N PRO A 64 -17.18 14.69 -0.16
CA PRO A 64 -18.07 15.13 -1.21
C PRO A 64 -19.18 14.09 -1.34
N THR A 65 -20.45 14.54 -1.25
CA THR A 65 -21.62 13.64 -1.31
C THR A 65 -21.85 13.19 -2.76
N ARG A 66 -20.94 12.35 -3.26
CA ARG A 66 -21.03 11.70 -4.57
C ARG A 66 -22.34 10.91 -4.61
N THR A 67 -23.28 11.38 -5.42
CA THR A 67 -24.57 10.72 -5.58
C THR A 67 -24.36 9.45 -6.39
N VAL A 68 -24.20 8.32 -5.69
CA VAL A 68 -24.08 7.01 -6.33
C VAL A 68 -25.45 6.58 -6.85
N THR A 69 -25.56 6.46 -8.17
CA THR A 69 -26.77 5.97 -8.83
C THR A 69 -26.88 4.45 -8.65
N MET A 70 -27.88 3.99 -7.89
CA MET A 70 -28.18 2.57 -7.77
C MET A 70 -28.95 2.09 -9.00
N LEU A 71 -28.42 1.06 -9.66
CA LEU A 71 -29.04 0.33 -10.76
C LEU A 71 -29.67 -0.96 -10.25
N HIS A 72 -30.69 -1.46 -10.97
CA HIS A 72 -31.56 -2.54 -10.53
C HIS A 72 -31.91 -3.55 -11.62
N GLY A 73 -31.58 -4.81 -11.36
CA GLY A 73 -31.83 -5.96 -12.23
C GLY A 73 -30.58 -6.81 -12.46
N ASP A 74 -30.75 -8.03 -12.97
CA ASP A 74 -29.65 -8.91 -13.40
C ASP A 74 -29.65 -9.06 -14.93
N ASP A 75 -29.18 -8.02 -15.61
CA ASP A 75 -28.97 -7.98 -17.06
C ASP A 75 -27.53 -8.32 -17.47
N ARG A 76 -26.68 -8.85 -16.56
CA ARG A 76 -25.29 -9.24 -16.85
C ARG A 76 -25.16 -9.99 -18.19
N PRO A 77 -24.13 -9.70 -19.00
CA PRO A 77 -23.88 -10.41 -20.24
C PRO A 77 -23.61 -11.91 -19.99
N SER A 78 -23.93 -12.76 -20.96
CA SER A 78 -23.81 -14.22 -20.85
C SER A 78 -22.42 -14.71 -20.42
N GLN A 79 -21.36 -14.01 -20.83
CA GLN A 79 -19.99 -14.29 -20.41
C GLN A 79 -19.78 -14.06 -18.92
N LEU A 80 -20.26 -12.94 -18.37
CA LEU A 80 -20.17 -12.66 -16.93
C LEU A 80 -21.05 -13.65 -16.13
N LYS A 81 -22.25 -13.99 -16.63
CA LYS A 81 -23.11 -15.03 -16.02
C LYS A 81 -22.44 -16.42 -15.96
N TYR A 82 -21.60 -16.75 -16.94
CA TYR A 82 -20.78 -17.97 -16.92
C TYR A 82 -19.58 -17.86 -15.96
N LEU A 83 -18.81 -16.77 -16.02
CA LEU A 83 -17.65 -16.52 -15.14
C LEU A 83 -18.04 -16.47 -13.66
N THR A 84 -19.28 -16.09 -13.37
CA THR A 84 -19.83 -15.98 -12.01
C THR A 84 -20.89 -17.04 -11.69
N GLU A 85 -20.85 -18.18 -12.40
CA GLU A 85 -21.64 -19.36 -12.02
C GLU A 85 -21.25 -19.83 -10.59
N GLY A 86 -22.26 -20.14 -9.77
CA GLY A 86 -22.07 -20.56 -8.37
C GLY A 86 -21.85 -19.44 -7.34
N TRP A 87 -21.66 -18.19 -7.77
CA TRP A 87 -21.64 -17.03 -6.86
C TRP A 87 -23.03 -16.74 -6.28
N LYS A 88 -23.06 -16.15 -5.07
CA LYS A 88 -24.27 -15.82 -4.31
C LYS A 88 -24.55 -14.32 -4.18
N THR A 89 -23.71 -13.48 -4.80
CA THR A 89 -23.85 -12.02 -4.88
C THR A 89 -25.27 -11.61 -5.25
N ASP A 90 -25.78 -10.53 -4.65
CA ASP A 90 -27.01 -9.88 -5.10
C ASP A 90 -26.76 -9.10 -6.39
N TRP A 91 -26.80 -9.81 -7.51
CA TRP A 91 -26.72 -9.27 -8.87
C TRP A 91 -27.93 -8.40 -9.27
N THR A 92 -28.82 -8.02 -8.35
CA THR A 92 -29.91 -7.04 -8.59
C THR A 92 -29.61 -5.64 -8.05
N ARG A 93 -28.41 -5.43 -7.48
CA ARG A 93 -27.92 -4.16 -6.94
C ARG A 93 -26.53 -3.87 -7.47
N HIS A 94 -26.35 -2.77 -8.21
CA HIS A 94 -25.07 -2.39 -8.81
C HIS A 94 -24.97 -0.88 -9.02
N THR A 95 -23.76 -0.34 -9.15
CA THR A 95 -23.50 1.10 -9.34
C THR A 95 -22.85 1.43 -10.70
N ILE A 96 -22.56 0.38 -11.48
CA ILE A 96 -21.90 0.38 -12.79
C ILE A 96 -22.69 -0.49 -13.78
N ASP A 97 -22.45 -0.33 -15.08
CA ASP A 97 -22.97 -1.26 -16.09
C ASP A 97 -22.15 -2.56 -16.08
N TYR A 98 -22.82 -3.72 -16.18
CA TYR A 98 -22.12 -5.02 -16.17
C TYR A 98 -21.24 -5.28 -17.39
N SER A 99 -21.37 -4.49 -18.46
CA SER A 99 -20.45 -4.50 -19.61
C SER A 99 -19.09 -3.85 -19.30
N GLU A 100 -18.97 -3.08 -18.21
CA GLU A 100 -17.69 -2.55 -17.71
C GLU A 100 -16.84 -3.60 -16.98
N ILE A 101 -17.41 -4.78 -16.69
CA ILE A 101 -16.74 -5.88 -15.99
C ILE A 101 -16.22 -6.91 -16.99
N LEU A 102 -14.90 -7.10 -17.01
CA LEU A 102 -14.20 -8.07 -17.87
C LEU A 102 -13.45 -9.12 -17.03
N SER A 103 -13.00 -10.20 -17.67
CA SER A 103 -12.21 -11.26 -17.00
C SER A 103 -10.72 -10.95 -17.06
N GLY A 104 -10.05 -10.97 -15.90
CA GLY A 104 -8.59 -10.91 -15.83
C GLY A 104 -7.89 -12.18 -16.31
N GLY A 105 -8.64 -13.29 -16.47
CA GLY A 105 -8.13 -14.61 -16.85
C GLY A 105 -8.17 -15.65 -15.72
N PRO A 106 -7.64 -15.36 -14.51
CA PRO A 106 -7.84 -16.22 -13.34
C PRO A 106 -9.32 -16.33 -12.95
N PRO A 107 -9.77 -17.47 -12.39
CA PRO A 107 -11.05 -17.55 -11.69
C PRO A 107 -10.95 -16.86 -10.31
N ARG A 108 -12.09 -16.77 -9.62
CA ARG A 108 -12.20 -16.45 -8.18
C ARG A 108 -11.13 -17.18 -7.35
N ASP A 109 -10.39 -16.42 -6.52
CA ASP A 109 -9.24 -16.85 -5.71
C ASP A 109 -8.11 -17.59 -6.49
N GLY A 110 -8.08 -17.54 -7.83
CA GLY A 110 -7.00 -18.09 -8.66
C GLY A 110 -5.66 -17.37 -8.45
N ILE A 111 -5.75 -16.09 -8.07
CA ILE A 111 -4.74 -15.37 -7.31
C ILE A 111 -5.22 -15.39 -5.85
N PRO A 112 -4.58 -16.14 -4.94
CA PRO A 112 -5.09 -16.32 -3.58
C PRO A 112 -4.62 -15.16 -2.69
N ALA A 113 -5.54 -14.53 -1.97
CA ALA A 113 -5.22 -13.55 -0.94
C ALA A 113 -4.38 -14.18 0.20
N ILE A 114 -3.67 -13.34 0.97
CA ILE A 114 -2.96 -13.74 2.18
C ILE A 114 -3.83 -13.41 3.39
N ASP A 115 -4.55 -14.42 3.90
CA ASP A 115 -5.55 -14.23 4.96
C ASP A 115 -4.98 -14.36 6.38
N HIS A 116 -3.81 -14.97 6.52
CA HIS A 116 -3.08 -15.14 7.78
C HIS A 116 -1.61 -14.72 7.58
N PRO A 117 -1.33 -13.43 7.34
CA PRO A 117 0.02 -12.95 7.10
C PRO A 117 0.94 -13.17 8.32
N LYS A 118 2.20 -13.52 8.05
CA LYS A 118 3.25 -13.66 9.05
C LYS A 118 4.34 -12.64 8.82
N PHE A 119 4.84 -12.04 9.89
CA PHE A 119 5.84 -10.97 9.84
C PHE A 119 7.17 -11.39 10.47
N ILE A 120 8.24 -10.78 10.00
CA ILE A 120 9.63 -10.92 10.46
C ILE A 120 10.26 -9.52 10.58
N SER A 121 11.42 -9.38 11.23
CA SER A 121 12.13 -8.09 11.27
C SER A 121 12.77 -7.75 9.92
N SER A 122 13.09 -6.47 9.70
CA SER A 122 13.84 -6.01 8.53
C SER A 122 15.18 -6.74 8.36
N ASP A 123 15.93 -7.00 9.44
CA ASP A 123 17.16 -7.80 9.39
C ASP A 123 16.94 -9.16 8.71
N GLN A 124 15.87 -9.88 9.09
CA GLN A 124 15.52 -11.19 8.52
C GLN A 124 14.96 -11.09 7.09
N ALA A 125 14.35 -9.96 6.73
CA ALA A 125 13.90 -9.70 5.36
C ALA A 125 15.08 -9.42 4.41
N SER A 126 16.13 -8.76 4.90
CA SER A 126 17.33 -8.38 4.13
C SER A 126 18.09 -9.57 3.51
N GLU A 127 17.91 -10.79 4.06
CA GLU A 127 18.45 -12.02 3.48
C GLU A 127 17.88 -12.36 2.09
N TRP A 128 16.72 -11.80 1.72
CA TRP A 128 15.98 -12.19 0.51
C TRP A 128 15.23 -11.07 -0.21
N LEU A 129 15.09 -9.90 0.41
CA LEU A 129 14.51 -8.66 -0.11
C LEU A 129 15.65 -7.65 -0.31
N GLY A 130 15.91 -7.27 -1.56
CA GLY A 130 16.94 -6.28 -1.87
C GLY A 130 16.55 -4.91 -1.34
N ALA A 131 17.52 -4.17 -0.78
CA ALA A 131 17.35 -2.82 -0.23
C ALA A 131 16.47 -1.90 -1.09
N ARG A 132 16.71 -1.89 -2.41
CA ARG A 132 15.98 -1.06 -3.37
C ARG A 132 14.61 -1.60 -3.82
N GLU A 133 14.25 -2.84 -3.48
CA GLU A 133 12.98 -3.44 -3.91
C GLU A 133 11.78 -2.76 -3.25
N PRO A 134 10.66 -2.57 -3.98
CA PRO A 134 9.53 -1.81 -3.50
C PRO A 134 8.69 -2.58 -2.48
N VAL A 135 8.29 -1.87 -1.42
CA VAL A 135 7.33 -2.30 -0.40
C VAL A 135 6.19 -1.29 -0.33
N ILE A 136 4.98 -1.75 -0.02
CA ILE A 136 3.96 -0.84 0.52
C ILE A 136 4.34 -0.61 1.99
N ALA A 137 4.67 0.62 2.35
CA ALA A 137 4.85 1.05 3.73
C ALA A 137 3.51 1.55 4.28
N LEU A 138 3.13 1.05 5.46
CA LEU A 138 1.89 1.38 6.14
C LEU A 138 2.18 1.50 7.64
N GLU A 139 1.87 2.65 8.25
CA GLU A 139 1.87 2.81 9.70
C GLU A 139 0.45 2.98 10.23
N VAL A 140 0.10 2.26 11.30
CA VAL A 140 -1.15 2.43 12.01
C VAL A 140 -0.87 2.60 13.50
N LYS A 141 -1.02 3.83 14.01
CA LYS A 141 -0.85 4.19 15.42
C LYS A 141 0.54 3.86 16.00
N GLY A 142 1.62 4.01 15.23
CA GLY A 142 2.99 3.65 15.64
C GLY A 142 3.40 2.20 15.34
N GLU A 143 2.50 1.32 14.90
CA GLU A 143 2.88 0.02 14.34
C GLU A 143 3.11 0.16 12.82
N ALA A 144 4.37 0.07 12.39
CA ALA A 144 4.76 0.13 10.97
C ALA A 144 4.95 -1.27 10.35
N ARG A 145 4.39 -1.48 9.17
CA ARG A 145 4.52 -2.73 8.41
C ARG A 145 4.86 -2.49 6.94
N ALA A 146 5.72 -3.35 6.40
CA ALA A 146 6.11 -3.39 4.99
C ALA A 146 5.53 -4.63 4.31
N TYR A 147 4.91 -4.44 3.15
CA TYR A 147 4.35 -5.50 2.32
C TYR A 147 5.07 -5.50 0.98
N PRO A 148 6.08 -6.37 0.76
CA PRO A 148 6.88 -6.34 -0.46
C PRO A 148 6.06 -6.63 -1.71
N LEU A 149 6.18 -5.77 -2.73
CA LEU A 149 5.46 -5.98 -4.00
C LEU A 149 5.92 -7.28 -4.67
N GLN A 150 7.16 -7.73 -4.43
CA GLN A 150 7.65 -9.03 -4.89
C GLN A 150 6.88 -10.25 -4.31
N ILE A 151 6.07 -10.03 -3.26
CA ILE A 151 5.06 -10.97 -2.75
C ILE A 151 3.68 -10.59 -3.29
N LEU A 152 3.23 -9.34 -3.12
CA LEU A 152 1.86 -8.94 -3.49
C LEU A 152 1.55 -9.10 -4.99
N ILE A 153 2.53 -9.02 -5.89
CA ILE A 153 2.38 -9.32 -7.33
C ILE A 153 1.96 -10.78 -7.64
N TRP A 154 1.90 -11.66 -6.62
CA TRP A 154 1.44 -13.04 -6.71
C TRP A 154 0.17 -13.35 -5.87
N HIS A 155 -0.39 -12.34 -5.18
CA HIS A 155 -1.44 -12.47 -4.16
C HIS A 155 -2.50 -11.36 -4.20
N GLU A 156 -2.15 -10.17 -4.67
CA GLU A 156 -2.93 -8.93 -4.84
C GLU A 156 -3.59 -8.35 -3.57
N ILE A 157 -3.87 -9.15 -2.56
CA ILE A 157 -4.53 -8.78 -1.30
C ILE A 157 -3.84 -9.48 -0.12
N ALA A 158 -3.57 -8.74 0.95
CA ALA A 158 -3.29 -9.27 2.28
C ALA A 158 -4.33 -8.75 3.29
N ASN A 159 -5.08 -9.67 3.91
CA ASN A 159 -6.04 -9.38 4.97
C ASN A 159 -5.31 -9.45 6.33
N ASP A 160 -4.85 -8.31 6.84
CA ASP A 160 -4.01 -8.21 8.04
C ASP A 160 -4.74 -7.53 9.22
N VAL A 161 -4.13 -7.53 10.41
CA VAL A 161 -4.55 -6.75 11.59
C VAL A 161 -3.34 -6.08 12.23
N ILE A 162 -3.36 -4.75 12.28
CA ILE A 162 -2.33 -3.89 12.89
C ILE A 162 -2.89 -3.30 14.18
N GLY A 163 -2.30 -3.65 15.33
CA GLY A 163 -2.91 -3.47 16.64
C GLY A 163 -4.34 -4.03 16.70
N GLU A 164 -5.33 -3.13 16.72
CA GLU A 164 -6.77 -3.42 16.71
C GLU A 164 -7.46 -3.09 15.37
N THR A 165 -6.71 -2.68 14.34
CA THR A 165 -7.21 -2.22 13.04
C THR A 165 -7.05 -3.32 11.99
N PRO A 166 -8.13 -3.96 11.51
CA PRO A 166 -8.05 -4.94 10.43
C PRO A 166 -7.92 -4.22 9.08
N VAL A 167 -6.86 -4.51 8.33
CA VAL A 167 -6.57 -3.83 7.06
C VAL A 167 -6.62 -4.78 5.87
N ALA A 168 -7.07 -4.30 4.72
CA ALA A 168 -6.81 -4.90 3.42
C ALA A 168 -5.66 -4.12 2.79
N VAL A 169 -4.49 -4.72 2.68
CA VAL A 169 -3.37 -4.15 1.90
C VAL A 169 -3.43 -4.77 0.52
N THR A 170 -3.56 -3.93 -0.51
CA THR A 170 -3.87 -4.37 -1.86
C THR A 170 -2.91 -3.78 -2.89
N PHE A 171 -2.63 -4.54 -3.94
CA PHE A 171 -1.79 -4.09 -5.06
C PHE A 171 -2.35 -4.62 -6.38
N CYS A 172 -2.81 -3.72 -7.25
CA CYS A 172 -3.13 -4.06 -8.64
C CYS A 172 -1.89 -3.84 -9.53
N PRO A 173 -1.22 -4.91 -10.02
CA PRO A 173 -0.04 -4.76 -10.88
C PRO A 173 -0.38 -4.12 -12.24
N LEU A 174 -1.62 -4.27 -12.72
CA LEU A 174 -2.06 -3.68 -13.99
C LEU A 174 -2.21 -2.16 -13.91
N CYS A 175 -2.42 -1.60 -12.72
CA CYS A 175 -2.62 -0.17 -12.52
C CYS A 175 -1.49 0.52 -11.74
N ASN A 176 -0.43 -0.22 -11.37
CA ASN A 176 0.58 0.16 -10.37
C ASN A 176 0.00 0.45 -8.95
N ALA A 177 -1.32 0.28 -8.76
CA ALA A 177 -2.07 0.84 -7.66
C ALA A 177 -1.87 0.06 -6.35
N ALA A 178 -1.12 0.64 -5.41
CA ALA A 178 -1.14 0.25 -4.00
C ALA A 178 -2.28 0.99 -3.29
N VAL A 179 -3.19 0.26 -2.63
CA VAL A 179 -4.31 0.84 -1.86
C VAL A 179 -4.50 0.07 -0.57
N VAL A 180 -4.76 0.77 0.54
CA VAL A 180 -5.03 0.18 1.85
C VAL A 180 -6.38 0.62 2.38
N PHE A 181 -7.16 -0.32 2.91
CA PHE A 181 -8.47 -0.07 3.52
C PHE A 181 -8.55 -0.57 4.96
N ASP A 182 -9.26 0.16 5.83
CA ASP A 182 -9.85 -0.43 7.04
C ASP A 182 -11.02 -1.34 6.62
N ARG A 183 -10.97 -2.61 7.04
CA ARG A 183 -11.98 -3.62 6.68
C ARG A 183 -13.23 -3.57 7.54
N ARG A 184 -13.34 -2.62 8.48
CA ARG A 184 -14.52 -2.41 9.33
C ARG A 184 -15.59 -1.61 8.61
N LEU A 185 -16.70 -2.27 8.26
CA LEU A 185 -17.87 -1.63 7.66
C LEU A 185 -19.16 -2.20 8.25
N LYS A 186 -20.13 -1.32 8.56
CA LYS A 186 -21.46 -1.68 9.13
C LYS A 186 -21.38 -2.63 10.34
N GLY A 187 -20.35 -2.50 11.17
CA GLY A 187 -20.12 -3.36 12.35
C GLY A 187 -19.62 -4.78 12.05
N ARG A 188 -19.25 -5.07 10.79
CA ARG A 188 -18.56 -6.31 10.38
C ARG A 188 -17.09 -6.00 10.09
N VAL A 189 -16.22 -6.99 10.24
CA VAL A 189 -14.90 -7.01 9.58
C VAL A 189 -15.07 -7.82 8.30
N LEU A 190 -14.80 -7.20 7.16
CA LEU A 190 -14.83 -7.85 5.85
C LEU A 190 -13.51 -8.62 5.60
N GLU A 191 -13.56 -9.65 4.77
CA GLU A 191 -12.40 -10.45 4.38
C GLU A 191 -12.40 -10.59 2.85
N PHE A 192 -11.38 -10.03 2.20
CA PHE A 192 -11.38 -9.82 0.77
C PHE A 192 -10.62 -10.91 0.00
N GLY A 193 -11.27 -11.48 -1.01
CA GLY A 193 -10.63 -12.34 -2.02
C GLY A 193 -10.51 -11.64 -3.37
N VAL A 194 -9.68 -12.19 -4.24
CA VAL A 194 -9.57 -11.75 -5.65
C VAL A 194 -10.71 -12.37 -6.44
N SER A 195 -11.51 -11.56 -7.15
CA SER A 195 -12.66 -12.08 -7.91
C SER A 195 -12.27 -12.77 -9.23
N GLY A 196 -11.10 -12.44 -9.78
CA GLY A 196 -10.71 -12.78 -11.16
C GLY A 196 -11.32 -11.86 -12.23
N LEU A 197 -12.12 -10.87 -11.81
CA LEU A 197 -12.74 -9.85 -12.65
C LEU A 197 -11.96 -8.53 -12.54
N LEU A 198 -12.04 -7.73 -13.60
CA LEU A 198 -11.43 -6.40 -13.70
C LEU A 198 -12.44 -5.38 -14.22
N ARG A 199 -12.16 -4.09 -13.98
CA ARG A 199 -12.81 -2.95 -14.62
C ARG A 199 -11.79 -1.83 -14.81
N ASN A 200 -11.64 -1.29 -16.02
CA ASN A 200 -10.57 -0.35 -16.39
C ASN A 200 -9.15 -0.90 -16.09
N SER A 201 -8.93 -2.20 -16.34
CA SER A 201 -7.80 -3.02 -15.87
C SER A 201 -7.62 -3.13 -14.34
N ASP A 202 -8.33 -2.37 -13.52
CA ASP A 202 -8.23 -2.44 -12.07
C ASP A 202 -8.87 -3.71 -11.49
N LEU A 203 -8.29 -4.18 -10.38
CA LEU A 203 -8.73 -5.31 -9.59
C LEU A 203 -10.14 -5.10 -9.02
N ILE A 204 -11.06 -5.99 -9.38
CA ILE A 204 -12.29 -6.17 -8.60
C ILE A 204 -12.01 -7.17 -7.48
N MET A 205 -12.02 -6.70 -6.24
CA MET A 205 -12.04 -7.53 -5.04
C MET A 205 -13.46 -8.06 -4.79
N TYR A 206 -13.61 -9.04 -3.89
CA TYR A 206 -14.92 -9.40 -3.36
C TYR A 206 -14.83 -9.70 -1.85
N ASP A 207 -15.86 -9.38 -1.07
CA ASP A 207 -15.90 -9.78 0.36
C ASP A 207 -16.54 -11.17 0.53
N ARG A 208 -15.93 -12.02 1.37
CA ARG A 208 -16.39 -13.41 1.57
C ARG A 208 -17.66 -13.53 2.42
N GLN A 209 -18.08 -12.46 3.07
CA GLN A 209 -19.24 -12.42 3.95
C GLN A 209 -20.56 -12.26 3.18
N THR A 210 -20.58 -11.46 2.10
CA THR A 210 -21.76 -11.14 1.30
C THR A 210 -21.60 -11.47 -0.19
N GLU A 211 -20.38 -11.77 -0.62
CA GLU A 211 -19.98 -11.90 -2.03
C GLU A 211 -20.25 -10.63 -2.87
N SER A 212 -20.31 -9.45 -2.24
CA SER A 212 -20.35 -8.17 -2.96
C SER A 212 -19.00 -7.92 -3.64
N LEU A 213 -19.04 -7.26 -4.80
CA LEU A 213 -17.85 -6.88 -5.57
C LEU A 213 -17.43 -5.45 -5.23
N TRP A 214 -16.12 -5.23 -5.16
CA TRP A 214 -15.51 -3.98 -4.72
C TRP A 214 -14.41 -3.55 -5.68
N GLN A 215 -14.41 -2.28 -6.09
CA GLN A 215 -13.36 -1.73 -6.95
C GLN A 215 -12.14 -1.35 -6.09
N GLN A 216 -10.96 -1.94 -6.36
CA GLN A 216 -9.74 -1.64 -5.59
C GLN A 216 -9.32 -0.17 -5.73
N PHE A 217 -9.50 0.41 -6.92
CA PHE A 217 -9.14 1.80 -7.21
C PHE A 217 -9.94 2.88 -6.46
N THR A 218 -11.09 2.53 -5.85
CA THR A 218 -11.99 3.51 -5.21
C THR A 218 -12.43 3.12 -3.80
N GLY A 219 -12.40 1.83 -3.46
CA GLY A 219 -13.04 1.29 -2.26
C GLY A 219 -14.57 1.25 -2.36
N GLU A 220 -15.15 1.46 -3.53
CA GLU A 220 -16.60 1.41 -3.76
C GLU A 220 -17.07 -0.04 -3.92
N GLY A 221 -18.12 -0.40 -3.17
CA GLY A 221 -18.91 -1.60 -3.44
C GLY A 221 -19.72 -1.37 -4.72
N ILE A 222 -19.34 -2.05 -5.80
CA ILE A 222 -19.89 -1.83 -7.14
C ILE A 222 -21.06 -2.78 -7.49
N VAL A 223 -21.16 -3.93 -6.81
CA VAL A 223 -22.25 -4.92 -6.98
C VAL A 223 -22.54 -5.65 -5.66
N GLY A 224 -23.80 -5.94 -5.34
CA GLY A 224 -24.20 -6.81 -4.21
C GLY A 224 -24.90 -6.13 -3.03
N GLU A 225 -24.89 -6.80 -1.87
CA GLU A 225 -25.45 -6.26 -0.59
C GLU A 225 -24.83 -4.89 -0.27
N MET A 226 -23.53 -4.76 -0.54
CA MET A 226 -22.72 -3.58 -0.24
C MET A 226 -22.62 -2.59 -1.42
N ALA A 227 -23.43 -2.75 -2.47
CA ALA A 227 -23.47 -1.81 -3.59
C ALA A 227 -23.76 -0.37 -3.09
N GLY A 228 -22.90 0.58 -3.47
CA GLY A 228 -22.95 1.99 -3.09
C GLY A 228 -22.26 2.37 -1.77
N GLU A 229 -21.66 1.41 -1.06
CA GLU A 229 -20.87 1.67 0.14
C GLU A 229 -19.41 2.00 -0.20
N LEU A 230 -18.72 2.70 0.71
CA LEU A 230 -17.30 3.03 0.59
C LEU A 230 -16.50 2.45 1.75
N LEU A 231 -15.33 1.88 1.45
CA LEU A 231 -14.31 1.53 2.44
C LEU A 231 -13.53 2.77 2.86
N THR A 232 -13.13 2.83 4.13
CA THR A 232 -12.22 3.88 4.63
C THR A 232 -10.81 3.55 4.18
N TRP A 233 -10.23 4.39 3.34
CA TRP A 233 -8.83 4.30 2.94
C TRP A 233 -7.89 4.63 4.12
N LEU A 234 -6.67 4.07 4.09
CA LEU A 234 -5.58 4.41 5.01
C LEU A 234 -4.36 4.88 4.18
N PRO A 235 -3.64 5.94 4.59
CA PRO A 235 -2.42 6.36 3.91
C PRO A 235 -1.35 5.26 3.91
N ALA A 236 -0.77 5.03 2.74
CA ALA A 236 0.35 4.13 2.51
C ALA A 236 1.09 4.57 1.24
N SER A 237 2.37 4.27 1.13
CA SER A 237 3.21 4.71 0.00
C SER A 237 4.08 3.57 -0.51
N ILE A 238 4.40 3.58 -1.82
CA ILE A 238 5.36 2.64 -2.42
C ILE A 238 6.77 3.21 -2.25
N VAL A 239 7.54 2.64 -1.33
CA VAL A 239 8.91 3.06 -1.00
C VAL A 239 9.87 1.88 -1.12
N SER A 240 11.19 2.12 -1.05
CA SER A 240 12.13 1.01 -1.04
C SER A 240 12.15 0.36 0.35
N PHE A 241 12.57 -0.90 0.39
CA PHE A 241 12.78 -1.61 1.65
C PHE A 241 13.85 -0.92 2.54
N GLU A 242 14.83 -0.24 1.94
CA GLU A 242 15.82 0.58 2.62
C GLU A 242 15.18 1.81 3.29
N ASP A 243 14.36 2.57 2.56
CA ASP A 243 13.64 3.73 3.09
C ASP A 243 12.73 3.34 4.27
N PHE A 244 11.97 2.24 4.13
CA PHE A 244 11.13 1.70 5.20
C PHE A 244 11.95 1.31 6.43
N THR A 245 13.11 0.65 6.24
CA THR A 245 13.94 0.18 7.36
C THR A 245 14.63 1.33 8.09
N LEU A 246 15.00 2.40 7.37
CA LEU A 246 15.56 3.62 7.97
C LEU A 246 14.49 4.43 8.72
N ALA A 247 13.26 4.51 8.19
CA ALA A 247 12.14 5.19 8.80
C ALA A 247 11.51 4.42 9.99
N HIS A 248 11.58 3.10 9.96
CA HIS A 248 10.99 2.21 10.96
C HIS A 248 11.95 1.06 11.32
N PRO A 249 12.97 1.29 12.18
CA PRO A 249 13.93 0.24 12.56
C PRO A 249 13.31 -0.96 13.28
N ASP A 250 12.27 -0.73 14.09
CA ASP A 250 11.45 -1.78 14.74
C ASP A 250 10.30 -2.29 13.83
N GLY A 251 10.29 -1.86 12.55
CA GLY A 251 9.26 -2.19 11.58
C GLY A 251 9.23 -3.67 11.17
N LEU A 252 8.03 -4.14 10.82
CA LEU A 252 7.78 -5.56 10.51
C LEU A 252 7.49 -5.81 9.04
N VAL A 253 8.18 -6.77 8.43
CA VAL A 253 8.08 -7.10 7.00
C VAL A 253 7.26 -8.37 6.79
N LEU A 254 6.32 -8.35 5.84
CA LEU A 254 5.58 -9.53 5.41
C LEU A 254 6.54 -10.60 4.90
N SER A 255 6.58 -11.74 5.59
CA SER A 255 7.45 -12.87 5.26
C SER A 255 6.96 -13.67 4.06
N ARG A 256 7.87 -14.43 3.45
CA ARG A 256 7.54 -15.42 2.41
C ARG A 256 6.79 -16.66 2.92
N GLU A 257 6.47 -16.77 4.21
CA GLU A 257 5.68 -17.88 4.78
C GLU A 257 4.15 -17.71 4.57
N THR A 258 3.75 -17.39 3.33
CA THR A 258 2.35 -17.12 2.94
C THR A 258 1.44 -18.35 2.92
N GLY A 259 2.02 -19.56 3.01
CA GLY A 259 1.33 -20.82 2.75
C GLY A 259 1.41 -21.29 1.28
N TYR A 260 1.93 -20.46 0.37
CA TYR A 260 1.96 -20.74 -1.08
C TYR A 260 3.38 -20.83 -1.64
N ASN A 261 3.60 -21.73 -2.59
CA ASN A 261 4.85 -21.84 -3.34
C ASN A 261 4.77 -20.97 -4.62
N ARG A 262 5.20 -19.71 -4.52
CA ARG A 262 5.24 -18.74 -5.62
C ARG A 262 6.68 -18.27 -5.88
N ALA A 263 6.94 -17.76 -7.09
CA ALA A 263 8.28 -17.37 -7.52
C ALA A 263 8.62 -15.92 -7.10
N TYR A 264 8.52 -15.61 -5.81
CA TYR A 264 8.78 -14.28 -5.26
C TYR A 264 10.13 -13.69 -5.73
N GLY A 265 10.13 -12.40 -6.04
CA GLY A 265 11.24 -11.69 -6.68
C GLY A 265 11.35 -11.88 -8.21
N ARG A 266 10.54 -12.75 -8.84
CA ARG A 266 10.25 -12.67 -10.28
C ARG A 266 9.00 -11.82 -10.51
N ASN A 267 9.13 -10.85 -11.41
CA ASN A 267 8.02 -10.17 -12.05
C ASN A 267 7.41 -11.09 -13.13
N PRO A 268 6.09 -11.36 -13.14
CA PRO A 268 5.41 -12.03 -14.24
C PRO A 268 4.97 -11.09 -15.38
N TYR A 269 4.93 -9.77 -15.15
CA TYR A 269 4.55 -8.70 -16.08
C TYR A 269 5.80 -7.98 -16.64
N VAL A 270 6.72 -8.72 -17.27
CA VAL A 270 8.04 -8.17 -17.66
C VAL A 270 7.92 -7.09 -18.73
N GLY A 271 8.48 -5.91 -18.45
CA GLY A 271 8.46 -4.74 -19.34
C GLY A 271 7.13 -4.01 -19.42
N TYR A 272 6.13 -4.39 -18.61
CA TYR A 272 4.77 -3.85 -18.72
C TYR A 272 4.68 -2.35 -18.39
N ASP A 273 5.61 -1.83 -17.60
CA ASP A 273 5.58 -0.43 -17.16
C ASP A 273 6.37 0.55 -18.04
N ASP A 274 6.83 0.10 -19.21
CA ASP A 274 7.43 0.98 -20.22
C ASP A 274 6.40 2.02 -20.68
N ILE A 275 6.84 3.26 -20.85
CA ILE A 275 5.96 4.40 -21.17
C ILE A 275 5.46 4.37 -22.61
N ASP A 276 6.17 3.66 -23.50
CA ASP A 276 5.85 3.48 -24.91
C ASP A 276 5.00 2.21 -25.18
N GLU A 277 4.75 1.37 -24.15
CA GLU A 277 3.87 0.19 -24.23
C GLU A 277 2.38 0.55 -24.06
N SER A 278 1.50 -0.39 -24.39
CA SER A 278 0.04 -0.23 -24.26
C SER A 278 -0.54 -1.07 -23.12
N PRO A 279 -1.51 -0.55 -22.34
CA PRO A 279 -2.19 -1.33 -21.33
C PRO A 279 -2.99 -2.48 -21.97
N PHE A 280 -2.85 -3.69 -21.42
CA PHE A 280 -3.70 -4.82 -21.79
C PHE A 280 -4.86 -4.99 -20.80
N LEU A 281 -5.93 -5.67 -21.23
CA LEU A 281 -7.21 -5.77 -20.51
C LEU A 281 -7.88 -4.40 -20.24
N PHE A 282 -7.55 -3.40 -21.07
CA PHE A 282 -8.14 -2.07 -21.09
C PHE A 282 -8.80 -1.81 -22.45
N ASP A 283 -10.13 -1.75 -22.47
CA ASP A 283 -10.93 -1.38 -23.66
C ASP A 283 -11.54 0.04 -23.54
N GLY A 284 -11.09 0.83 -22.56
CA GLY A 284 -11.58 2.18 -22.27
C GLY A 284 -10.98 3.27 -23.18
N PRO A 285 -11.50 4.51 -23.10
CA PRO A 285 -10.93 5.64 -23.83
C PRO A 285 -9.54 6.02 -23.30
N THR A 286 -8.59 6.22 -24.21
CA THR A 286 -7.25 6.74 -23.86
C THR A 286 -7.29 8.25 -23.68
N ASP A 287 -6.77 8.76 -22.56
CA ASP A 287 -6.66 10.18 -22.30
C ASP A 287 -5.32 10.74 -22.80
N GLU A 288 -5.36 11.56 -23.86
CA GLU A 288 -4.18 12.07 -24.57
C GLU A 288 -3.31 13.07 -23.78
N ARG A 289 -3.69 13.47 -22.55
CA ARG A 289 -2.94 14.48 -21.77
C ARG A 289 -1.60 13.96 -21.25
N LEU A 290 -1.45 12.65 -21.08
CA LEU A 290 -0.20 11.95 -20.75
C LEU A 290 -0.18 10.59 -21.46
N PRO A 291 0.99 9.97 -21.70
CA PRO A 291 1.07 8.58 -22.19
C PRO A 291 0.33 7.61 -21.25
N ALA A 292 -0.31 6.58 -21.81
CA ALA A 292 -1.14 5.64 -21.05
C ALA A 292 -0.41 5.03 -19.83
N MET A 293 0.82 4.55 -20.04
CA MET A 293 1.66 3.93 -19.02
C MET A 293 2.53 4.93 -18.24
N ALA A 294 2.28 6.24 -18.36
CA ALA A 294 2.97 7.24 -17.55
C ALA A 294 2.55 7.11 -16.07
N ARG A 295 3.53 7.05 -15.17
CA ARG A 295 3.27 7.09 -13.72
C ARG A 295 2.87 8.49 -13.25
N VAL A 296 1.85 8.53 -12.41
CA VAL A 296 1.33 9.72 -11.73
C VAL A 296 1.16 9.45 -10.24
N VAL A 297 1.53 10.42 -9.40
CA VAL A 297 0.97 10.52 -8.04
C VAL A 297 -0.36 11.22 -8.17
N THR A 298 -1.40 10.75 -7.49
CA THR A 298 -2.74 11.33 -7.58
C THR A 298 -3.29 11.69 -6.22
N VAL A 299 -4.08 12.76 -6.16
CA VAL A 299 -4.65 13.31 -4.93
C VAL A 299 -6.11 13.70 -5.19
N SER A 300 -7.01 13.30 -4.28
CA SER A 300 -8.41 13.75 -4.25
C SER A 300 -8.65 14.52 -2.96
N LEU A 301 -8.89 15.84 -3.03
CA LEU A 301 -9.26 16.66 -1.86
C LEU A 301 -10.46 17.56 -2.20
N GLY A 302 -11.52 17.45 -1.40
CA GLY A 302 -12.81 18.07 -1.72
C GLY A 302 -13.37 17.51 -3.04
N ASP A 303 -13.83 18.41 -3.91
CA ASP A 303 -14.30 18.10 -5.26
C ASP A 303 -13.18 18.16 -6.34
N GLU A 304 -11.89 18.25 -5.94
CA GLU A 304 -10.76 18.37 -6.87
C GLU A 304 -9.90 17.10 -6.91
N ASP A 305 -9.66 16.62 -8.14
CA ASP A 305 -8.72 15.54 -8.47
C ASP A 305 -7.50 16.10 -9.19
N VAL A 306 -6.30 15.75 -8.74
CA VAL A 306 -5.03 16.22 -9.33
C VAL A 306 -4.05 15.07 -9.54
N ALA A 307 -3.33 15.08 -10.67
CA ALA A 307 -2.30 14.11 -11.00
C ALA A 307 -0.95 14.78 -11.29
N TYR A 308 0.11 14.34 -10.61
CA TYR A 308 1.48 14.83 -10.70
C TYR A 308 2.35 13.80 -11.44
N PRO A 309 2.79 14.08 -12.68
CA PRO A 309 3.59 13.12 -13.44
C PRO A 309 4.95 12.84 -12.78
N TYR A 310 5.30 11.56 -12.61
CA TYR A 310 6.60 11.13 -12.05
C TYR A 310 7.80 11.78 -12.76
N ARG A 311 7.69 12.01 -14.07
CA ARG A 311 8.73 12.70 -14.87
C ARG A 311 9.00 14.13 -14.39
N LEU A 312 7.97 14.85 -13.95
CA LEU A 312 8.07 16.20 -13.40
C LEU A 312 8.61 16.12 -11.97
N LEU A 313 8.10 15.20 -11.15
CA LEU A 313 8.55 15.01 -9.77
C LEU A 313 10.04 14.61 -9.69
N ALA A 314 10.52 13.79 -10.64
CA ALA A 314 11.93 13.42 -10.76
C ALA A 314 12.87 14.59 -11.09
N GLU A 315 12.36 15.63 -11.74
CA GLU A 315 13.08 16.88 -12.01
C GLU A 315 13.00 17.83 -10.79
N LYS A 316 11.81 18.01 -10.19
CA LYS A 316 11.57 19.03 -9.16
C LYS A 316 11.92 18.59 -7.74
N ARG A 317 11.83 17.29 -7.42
CA ARG A 317 12.00 16.65 -6.09
C ARG A 317 11.00 17.06 -5.01
N VAL A 318 10.58 18.32 -5.01
CA VAL A 318 9.52 18.87 -4.15
C VAL A 318 8.59 19.70 -5.03
N VAL A 319 7.28 19.49 -4.89
CA VAL A 319 6.23 20.31 -5.50
C VAL A 319 5.25 20.75 -4.42
N HIS A 320 5.02 22.05 -4.30
CA HIS A 320 3.94 22.61 -3.48
C HIS A 320 2.74 22.90 -4.39
N ASP A 321 1.54 22.61 -3.92
CA ASP A 321 0.28 22.89 -4.63
C ASP A 321 -0.85 23.18 -3.63
N VAL A 322 -1.99 23.66 -4.13
CA VAL A 322 -3.24 23.78 -3.38
C VAL A 322 -4.30 22.95 -4.09
N VAL A 323 -4.91 22.01 -3.37
CA VAL A 323 -5.93 21.09 -3.91
C VAL A 323 -7.15 21.11 -3.00
N GLY A 324 -8.34 21.35 -3.55
CA GLY A 324 -9.58 21.50 -2.77
C GLY A 324 -9.55 22.70 -1.80
N GLY A 325 -8.61 23.63 -1.97
CA GLY A 325 -8.33 24.72 -1.03
C GLY A 325 -7.37 24.38 0.12
N GLN A 326 -6.88 23.14 0.19
CA GLN A 326 -5.86 22.71 1.16
C GLN A 326 -4.46 22.76 0.53
N GLY A 327 -3.50 23.39 1.21
CA GLY A 327 -2.10 23.36 0.81
C GLY A 327 -1.49 21.98 1.04
N ILE A 328 -0.77 21.45 0.05
CA ILE A 328 -0.08 20.16 0.11
C ILE A 328 1.36 20.30 -0.42
N VAL A 329 2.21 19.35 -0.04
CA VAL A 329 3.53 19.16 -0.65
C VAL A 329 3.71 17.71 -1.11
N VAL A 330 4.23 17.54 -2.32
CA VAL A 330 4.58 16.26 -2.93
C VAL A 330 6.10 16.12 -2.93
N PHE A 331 6.60 15.02 -2.34
CA PHE A 331 8.01 14.64 -2.32
C PHE A 331 8.30 13.54 -3.35
N TYR A 332 9.53 13.53 -3.89
CA TYR A 332 10.03 12.45 -4.74
C TYR A 332 11.53 12.20 -4.55
N GLU A 333 11.88 11.00 -4.09
CA GLU A 333 13.26 10.55 -3.89
C GLU A 333 13.62 9.39 -4.84
N PRO A 334 14.86 9.30 -5.36
CA PRO A 334 15.28 8.19 -6.21
C PRO A 334 15.71 6.99 -5.35
N GLY A 335 15.60 5.77 -5.85
CA GLY A 335 16.07 4.59 -5.09
C GLY A 335 15.16 3.39 -5.24
N THR A 336 13.85 3.59 -5.23
CA THR A 336 12.88 2.49 -5.40
C THR A 336 12.88 1.99 -6.85
N VAL A 337 13.07 0.68 -7.04
CA VAL A 337 13.01 0.06 -8.37
C VAL A 337 11.62 -0.48 -8.69
N SER A 338 11.30 -0.60 -9.98
CA SER A 338 9.98 -1.08 -10.41
C SER A 338 9.72 -2.56 -10.11
N ALA A 339 8.52 -2.88 -9.62
CA ALA A 339 8.02 -4.26 -9.55
C ALA A 339 7.64 -4.85 -10.93
N LEU A 340 7.54 -4.01 -11.97
CA LEU A 340 6.89 -4.29 -13.26
C LEU A 340 7.83 -4.15 -14.48
N ASP A 341 9.09 -3.78 -14.27
CA ASP A 341 10.13 -3.66 -15.30
C ASP A 341 10.82 -5.03 -15.53
N ALA A 342 11.99 -5.28 -14.95
CA ALA A 342 12.78 -6.47 -15.22
C ALA A 342 12.15 -7.77 -14.68
N GLY A 343 12.48 -8.91 -15.31
CA GLY A 343 12.08 -10.25 -14.85
C GLY A 343 12.66 -10.71 -13.50
N ARG A 344 13.39 -9.82 -12.82
CA ARG A 344 13.89 -9.89 -11.45
C ARG A 344 13.73 -8.50 -10.84
N ILE A 345 12.88 -8.34 -9.83
CA ILE A 345 12.49 -7.02 -9.32
C ILE A 345 13.69 -6.25 -8.75
N ALA A 346 14.57 -6.91 -7.99
CA ALA A 346 15.86 -6.36 -7.53
C ALA A 346 16.86 -5.94 -8.64
N ALA A 347 16.56 -6.20 -9.91
CA ALA A 347 17.37 -5.81 -11.08
C ALA A 347 16.62 -4.86 -12.04
N SER A 348 15.44 -4.37 -11.64
CA SER A 348 14.66 -3.38 -12.37
C SER A 348 15.30 -1.99 -12.35
N ARG A 349 14.89 -1.14 -13.28
CA ARG A 349 15.17 0.29 -13.29
C ARG A 349 14.59 1.03 -12.07
N ASP A 350 15.24 2.12 -11.73
CA ASP A 350 14.76 3.12 -10.77
C ASP A 350 13.49 3.78 -11.31
N VAL A 351 12.48 3.93 -10.45
CA VAL A 351 11.25 4.69 -10.70
C VAL A 351 10.98 5.72 -9.60
N GLY A 352 11.82 5.77 -8.57
CA GLY A 352 11.66 6.59 -7.38
C GLY A 352 10.48 6.20 -6.48
N ALA A 353 10.46 6.81 -5.31
CA ALA A 353 9.37 6.78 -4.34
C ALA A 353 8.75 8.16 -4.18
N THR A 354 7.55 8.18 -3.65
CA THR A 354 6.63 9.32 -3.61
C THR A 354 5.94 9.42 -2.26
N GLY A 355 5.61 10.64 -1.86
CA GLY A 355 4.84 10.90 -0.65
C GLY A 355 4.15 12.26 -0.74
N VAL A 356 2.94 12.37 -0.19
CA VAL A 356 2.15 13.62 -0.20
C VAL A 356 1.75 13.97 1.23
N PHE A 357 1.99 15.22 1.62
CA PHE A 357 1.89 15.67 3.01
C PHE A 357 1.20 17.02 3.15
N ALA A 358 0.54 17.25 4.28
CA ALA A 358 0.20 18.58 4.73
C ALA A 358 1.49 19.29 5.18
N PRO A 359 1.84 20.48 4.66
CA PRO A 359 3.11 21.15 4.94
C PRO A 359 3.07 21.90 6.28
N TYR A 360 2.69 21.22 7.36
CA TYR A 360 2.49 21.79 8.68
C TYR A 360 3.03 20.89 9.80
N VAL A 361 3.67 21.48 10.81
CA VAL A 361 4.10 20.80 12.05
C VAL A 361 3.68 21.64 13.25
N ASP A 362 2.96 21.05 14.21
CA ASP A 362 2.40 21.74 15.40
C ASP A 362 1.61 23.04 15.07
N GLY A 363 1.09 23.17 13.84
CA GLY A 363 0.39 24.36 13.33
C GLY A 363 1.28 25.42 12.66
N GLN A 364 2.61 25.25 12.66
CA GLN A 364 3.52 26.07 11.86
C GLN A 364 3.56 25.55 10.41
N PRO A 365 3.36 26.41 9.38
CA PRO A 365 3.60 26.04 7.97
C PRO A 365 5.10 25.91 7.68
N LEU A 366 5.47 24.99 6.78
CA LEU A 366 6.85 24.71 6.37
C LEU A 366 7.02 24.73 4.84
N THR A 367 8.12 25.31 4.37
CA THR A 367 8.44 25.48 2.95
C THR A 367 9.59 24.57 2.56
N PHE A 368 9.25 23.38 2.05
CA PHE A 368 10.20 22.36 1.64
C PHE A 368 10.93 22.68 0.32
N SER A 369 12.19 22.26 0.24
CA SER A 369 13.03 22.34 -0.96
C SER A 369 14.02 21.17 -1.02
N TRP A 370 14.55 20.87 -2.21
CA TRP A 370 15.66 19.92 -2.38
C TRP A 370 16.99 20.68 -2.38
N ASN A 371 17.87 20.40 -1.41
CA ASN A 371 19.13 21.14 -1.26
C ASN A 371 20.27 20.65 -2.18
N GLY A 372 20.06 19.55 -2.89
CA GLY A 372 21.07 18.84 -3.69
C GLY A 372 21.27 17.38 -3.28
N GLU A 373 21.05 17.08 -2.00
CA GLU A 373 21.30 15.78 -1.35
C GLU A 373 20.08 15.27 -0.55
N HIS A 374 19.26 16.18 0.00
CA HIS A 374 18.08 15.87 0.82
C HIS A 374 16.93 16.86 0.59
N ILE A 375 15.73 16.45 1.02
CA ILE A 375 14.58 17.34 1.26
C ILE A 375 14.78 18.07 2.60
N VAL A 376 14.63 19.40 2.61
CA VAL A 376 14.75 20.25 3.80
C VAL A 376 13.65 21.31 3.89
N ASP A 377 13.21 21.66 5.09
CA ASP A 377 12.35 22.84 5.32
C ASP A 377 13.17 24.13 5.42
N SER A 378 12.59 25.27 5.01
CA SER A 378 13.28 26.56 4.95
C SER A 378 13.28 27.30 6.30
N GLU A 379 12.38 26.95 7.20
CA GLU A 379 12.09 27.65 8.45
C GLU A 379 13.02 27.24 9.59
N THR A 380 13.47 25.98 9.59
CA THR A 380 14.35 25.38 10.61
C THR A 380 15.59 24.70 10.02
N GLY A 381 15.57 24.34 8.74
CA GLY A 381 16.64 23.58 8.10
C GLY A 381 16.70 22.12 8.57
N SER A 382 15.57 21.53 8.97
CA SER A 382 15.51 20.11 9.30
C SER A 382 15.51 19.28 8.01
N VAL A 383 16.03 18.06 8.10
CA VAL A 383 16.13 17.09 6.98
C VAL A 383 14.96 16.12 7.08
N TRP A 384 14.30 15.87 5.96
CA TRP A 384 13.09 15.05 5.87
C TRP A 384 13.30 13.88 4.90
N ASN A 385 12.72 12.72 5.21
CA ASN A 385 12.69 11.55 4.32
C ASN A 385 11.40 11.49 3.49
N ILE A 386 11.36 10.60 2.49
CA ILE A 386 10.19 10.37 1.63
C ILE A 386 8.89 10.02 2.36
N LEU A 387 8.96 9.49 3.59
CA LEU A 387 7.81 9.17 4.45
C LEU A 387 7.37 10.35 5.35
N GLY A 388 7.95 11.54 5.17
CA GLY A 388 7.54 12.76 5.88
C GLY A 388 8.01 12.83 7.33
N GLN A 389 9.02 12.06 7.72
CA GLN A 389 9.68 12.15 9.02
C GLN A 389 10.86 13.13 8.96
N ALA A 390 11.01 13.98 9.97
CA ALA A 390 12.22 14.75 10.20
C ALA A 390 13.30 13.85 10.82
N VAL A 391 14.34 13.54 10.05
CA VAL A 391 15.44 12.64 10.46
C VAL A 391 16.62 13.38 11.08
N ALA A 392 16.78 14.69 10.84
CA ALA A 392 17.81 15.53 11.45
C ALA A 392 17.38 17.00 11.55
N GLY A 393 18.07 17.79 12.38
CA GLY A 393 17.79 19.22 12.58
C GLY A 393 16.79 19.52 13.72
N PRO A 394 16.34 20.78 13.88
CA PRO A 394 15.53 21.20 15.02
C PRO A 394 14.19 20.48 15.19
N LEU A 395 13.62 19.93 14.12
CA LEU A 395 12.35 19.19 14.12
C LEU A 395 12.52 17.66 14.19
N ALA A 396 13.74 17.14 14.36
CA ALA A 396 14.01 15.70 14.34
C ALA A 396 13.06 14.89 15.26
N GLY A 397 12.45 13.83 14.72
CA GLY A 397 11.41 13.04 15.37
C GLY A 397 9.99 13.59 15.21
N LYS A 398 9.77 14.65 14.42
CA LYS A 398 8.45 15.07 13.94
C LYS A 398 8.05 14.34 12.67
N GLN A 399 6.75 14.27 12.43
CA GLN A 399 6.10 13.62 11.30
C GLN A 399 5.14 14.63 10.66
N LEU A 400 5.09 14.70 9.33
CA LEU A 400 4.05 15.42 8.58
C LEU A 400 2.79 14.56 8.47
N GLU A 401 1.62 15.18 8.51
CA GLU A 401 0.36 14.49 8.25
C GLU A 401 0.30 14.04 6.78
N ALA A 402 0.26 12.73 6.56
CA ALA A 402 0.18 12.14 5.21
C ALA A 402 -1.20 12.40 4.60
N ILE A 403 -1.20 13.03 3.42
CA ILE A 403 -2.38 13.20 2.58
C ILE A 403 -2.65 11.86 1.89
N LEU A 404 -3.92 11.50 1.74
CA LEU A 404 -4.29 10.33 0.98
C LEU A 404 -3.98 10.54 -0.51
N HIS A 405 -3.10 9.69 -1.04
CA HIS A 405 -2.64 9.71 -2.42
C HIS A 405 -2.56 8.28 -2.98
N GLY A 406 -2.40 8.16 -4.30
CA GLY A 406 -2.17 6.88 -4.97
C GLY A 406 -1.15 7.00 -6.10
N ASP A 407 -0.32 5.98 -6.26
CA ASP A 407 0.71 5.89 -7.32
C ASP A 407 0.20 4.99 -8.46
N HIS A 408 -0.17 5.59 -9.60
CA HIS A 408 -0.91 4.89 -10.65
C HIS A 408 -0.28 5.07 -12.04
N PHE A 409 -0.64 4.16 -12.97
CA PHE A 409 -0.55 4.46 -14.40
C PHE A 409 -1.71 5.39 -14.83
N TRP A 410 -1.41 6.37 -15.69
CA TRP A 410 -2.37 7.39 -16.09
C TRP A 410 -3.65 6.83 -16.71
N PHE A 411 -3.56 5.79 -17.54
CA PHE A 411 -4.71 5.22 -18.25
C PHE A 411 -5.81 4.75 -17.29
N SER A 412 -5.45 4.13 -16.16
CA SER A 412 -6.42 3.64 -15.19
C SER A 412 -7.00 4.80 -14.40
N TRP A 413 -6.17 5.69 -13.86
CA TRP A 413 -6.65 6.87 -13.12
C TRP A 413 -7.60 7.73 -13.96
N ALA A 414 -7.25 8.06 -15.20
CA ALA A 414 -8.09 8.88 -16.08
C ALA A 414 -9.43 8.20 -16.42
N ALA A 415 -9.48 6.87 -16.48
CA ALA A 415 -10.72 6.12 -16.69
C ALA A 415 -11.66 6.12 -15.45
N PHE A 416 -11.14 6.39 -14.25
CA PHE A 416 -11.94 6.60 -13.04
C PHE A 416 -12.27 8.09 -12.78
N LYS A 417 -11.30 8.99 -13.03
CA LYS A 417 -11.37 10.43 -12.74
C LYS A 417 -11.02 11.26 -13.99
N PRO A 418 -11.87 11.27 -15.04
CA PRO A 418 -11.54 11.94 -16.31
C PRO A 418 -11.35 13.46 -16.17
N ASP A 419 -12.04 14.12 -15.24
CA ASP A 419 -11.93 15.57 -15.05
C ASP A 419 -10.66 16.02 -14.28
N THR A 420 -9.77 15.09 -13.91
CA THR A 420 -8.52 15.35 -13.17
C THR A 420 -7.69 16.49 -13.77
N ARG A 421 -7.22 17.42 -12.93
CA ARG A 421 -6.17 18.39 -13.27
C ARG A 421 -4.82 17.68 -13.37
N VAL A 422 -4.21 17.63 -14.56
CA VAL A 422 -2.80 17.25 -14.69
C VAL A 422 -1.93 18.43 -14.27
N TYR A 423 -1.08 18.25 -13.27
CA TYR A 423 -0.15 19.28 -12.82
C TYR A 423 0.95 19.51 -13.85
N VAL A 424 1.10 20.76 -14.27
CA VAL A 424 2.13 21.22 -15.22
C VAL A 424 2.96 22.32 -14.56
N SER A 425 4.29 22.21 -14.61
CA SER A 425 5.17 23.25 -14.07
C SER A 425 5.22 24.43 -15.05
N GLY A 426 4.46 25.49 -14.78
CA GLY A 426 4.39 26.65 -15.67
C GLY A 426 3.88 27.94 -15.02
N VAL A 427 4.75 28.97 -15.08
CA VAL A 427 4.50 30.39 -14.75
C VAL A 427 4.35 30.69 -13.26
N ASP A 428 5.19 31.60 -12.75
CA ASP A 428 5.06 32.19 -11.42
C ASP A 428 3.74 32.97 -11.30
N ALA A 429 3.02 32.78 -10.18
CA ALA A 429 1.84 33.56 -9.85
C ALA A 429 2.21 35.02 -9.49
N ASN A 430 2.29 35.87 -10.53
CA ASN A 430 2.44 37.33 -10.44
C ASN A 430 1.09 38.04 -10.39
#